data_AF-A0A2H0LHC1-F1
#
_entry.id   AF-A0A2H0LHC1-F1
#
_cell.length_a   1.000
_cell.length_b   1.000
_cell.length_c   1.000
_cell.angle_alpha   90.00
_cell.angle_beta   90.00
_cell.angle_gamma   90.00
#
_symmetry.space_group_name_H-M   'P 1'
#
loop_
_entity.id
_entity.type
_entity.pdbx_description
1 polymer ?
#
loop_
_entity_poly.entity_id
_entity_poly.type
_entity_poly.pdbx_seq_one_letter_code
_entity_poly.pdbx_strand_id
1 'polypeptide(L)'
;MEDPGDYLLDPALAEIKRRRRRTRARLLGIPLIEGEQPEEPPRKRKEAAPAPETAPANQLLTDVTLQFRPGKNNPAIIISRPGVRQIERKLPQAEYDILLRLARAMRASGRRRNSSMKNWGWVDRATFVAIIAGKSKSEGNATAYFGTLILRLRRRLVSLIQEVGGEVEPRRIIDNGAPSSIKKRSLYRLSIYPNNLTLPA
;
A
#
# COMPACT_ATOMS: atom_id res chain seq x y z
N MET A 1 24.31 5.09 27.15
CA MET A 1 24.12 3.67 27.49
C MET A 1 22.83 3.63 28.29
N GLU A 2 21.74 3.12 27.71
CA GLU A 2 20.44 3.00 28.39
C GLU A 2 20.27 1.56 28.89
N ASP A 3 19.87 1.45 30.16
CA ASP A 3 19.60 0.24 30.94
C ASP A 3 18.57 -0.71 30.28
N PRO A 4 18.85 -2.02 30.15
CA PRO A 4 17.85 -3.03 29.82
C PRO A 4 17.28 -3.64 31.11
N GLY A 5 16.52 -2.87 31.89
CA GLY A 5 15.72 -3.36 33.01
C GLY A 5 14.25 -3.49 32.64
N ASP A 6 13.55 -4.52 33.16
CA ASP A 6 12.09 -4.72 33.16
C ASP A 6 11.38 -5.45 32.00
N TYR A 7 11.96 -6.54 31.47
CA TYR A 7 11.19 -7.57 30.75
C TYR A 7 11.18 -8.95 31.41
N LEU A 8 11.75 -9.06 32.61
CA LEU A 8 11.72 -10.28 33.40
C LEU A 8 10.56 -10.21 34.41
N LEU A 9 9.69 -11.24 34.37
CA LEU A 9 8.75 -11.67 35.42
C LEU A 9 7.30 -11.13 35.38
N ASP A 10 6.56 -11.43 34.31
CA ASP A 10 5.12 -11.68 34.47
C ASP A 10 4.80 -13.14 34.10
N PRO A 11 4.70 -14.06 35.08
CA PRO A 11 4.46 -15.49 34.83
C PRO A 11 3.12 -15.73 34.11
N ALA A 12 2.13 -14.86 34.28
CA ALA A 12 0.85 -14.97 33.60
C ALA A 12 0.98 -14.75 32.07
N LEU A 13 1.83 -13.80 31.66
CA LEU A 13 2.09 -13.53 30.24
C LEU A 13 2.89 -14.67 29.56
N ALA A 14 3.80 -15.30 30.29
CA ALA A 14 4.53 -16.46 29.80
C ALA A 14 3.60 -17.66 29.58
N GLU A 15 2.65 -17.88 30.49
CA GLU A 15 1.66 -18.95 30.40
C GLU A 15 0.68 -18.73 29.23
N ILE A 16 0.19 -17.50 29.04
CA ILE A 16 -0.68 -17.15 27.90
C ILE A 16 0.03 -17.37 26.55
N LYS A 17 1.31 -17.00 26.45
CA LYS A 17 2.11 -17.25 25.23
C LYS A 17 2.31 -18.74 24.98
N ARG A 18 2.60 -19.53 26.03
CA ARG A 18 2.71 -21.00 25.93
C ARG A 18 1.40 -21.63 25.46
N ARG A 19 0.27 -21.21 26.02
CA ARG A 19 -1.06 -21.72 25.65
C ARG A 19 -1.41 -21.40 24.19
N ARG A 20 -1.18 -20.17 23.73
CA ARG A 20 -1.38 -19.77 22.32
C ARG A 20 -0.51 -20.57 21.35
N ARG A 21 0.76 -20.81 21.71
CA ARG A 21 1.69 -21.60 20.89
C ARG A 21 1.20 -23.05 20.77
N ARG A 22 0.71 -23.65 21.87
CA ARG A 22 0.13 -25.01 21.87
C ARG A 22 -1.11 -25.13 20.99
N THR A 23 -2.06 -24.20 21.10
CA THR A 23 -3.28 -24.20 20.29
C THR A 23 -2.95 -24.05 18.80
N ARG A 24 -2.04 -23.12 18.45
CA ARG A 24 -1.64 -22.90 17.06
C ARG A 24 -0.93 -24.11 16.46
N ALA A 25 -0.04 -24.74 17.19
CA ALA A 25 0.67 -25.94 16.71
C ALA A 25 -0.29 -27.12 16.49
N ARG A 26 -1.26 -27.31 17.40
CA ARG A 26 -2.32 -28.33 17.24
C ARG A 26 -3.20 -28.09 16.02
N LEU A 27 -3.54 -26.83 15.74
CA LEU A 27 -4.30 -26.44 14.54
C LEU A 27 -3.52 -26.64 13.24
N LEU A 28 -2.19 -26.53 13.28
CA LEU A 28 -1.33 -26.66 12.10
C LEU A 28 -0.75 -28.06 11.92
N GLY A 29 -1.06 -29.01 12.81
CA GLY A 29 -0.53 -30.38 12.75
C GLY A 29 0.99 -30.47 12.97
N ILE A 30 1.60 -29.45 13.57
CA ILE A 30 3.05 -29.41 13.81
C ILE A 30 3.32 -29.95 15.22
N PRO A 31 4.12 -31.02 15.38
CA PRO A 31 4.49 -31.51 16.70
C PRO A 31 5.25 -30.42 17.48
N LEU A 32 4.80 -30.11 18.71
CA LEU A 32 5.55 -29.25 19.60
C LEU A 32 6.77 -30.01 20.10
N ILE A 33 7.94 -29.65 19.59
CA ILE A 33 9.21 -30.08 20.17
C ILE A 33 9.41 -29.25 21.45
N GLU A 34 9.29 -29.88 22.61
CA GLU A 34 9.65 -29.29 23.89
C GLU A 34 11.13 -29.57 24.16
N GLY A 35 11.95 -28.51 24.15
CA GLY A 35 13.28 -28.47 24.75
C GLY A 35 14.36 -29.29 24.05
N GLU A 36 15.14 -28.65 23.19
CA GLU A 36 16.53 -29.01 22.98
C GLU A 36 17.35 -27.73 22.76
N GLN A 37 18.49 -27.64 23.45
CA GLN A 37 19.46 -26.56 23.31
C GLN A 37 19.88 -26.42 21.85
N PRO A 38 20.23 -25.21 21.39
CA PRO A 38 20.66 -25.03 20.00
C PRO A 38 22.04 -25.66 19.82
N GLU A 39 22.12 -26.84 19.23
CA GLU A 39 23.32 -27.25 18.51
C GLU A 39 23.52 -26.29 17.33
N GLU A 40 24.73 -25.74 17.22
CA GLU A 40 25.11 -24.88 16.11
C GLU A 40 24.92 -25.63 14.78
N PRO A 41 24.21 -25.05 13.79
CA PRO A 41 24.03 -25.71 12.52
C PRO A 41 25.40 -25.80 11.80
N PRO A 42 25.77 -26.95 11.21
CA PRO A 42 27.01 -27.07 10.47
C PRO A 42 26.97 -26.09 9.29
N ARG A 43 27.98 -25.20 9.22
CA ARG A 43 28.19 -24.24 8.12
C ARG A 43 28.57 -24.98 6.84
N LYS A 44 27.63 -25.71 6.24
CA LYS A 44 27.71 -26.07 4.82
C LYS A 44 27.48 -24.79 4.04
N ARG A 45 28.52 -24.33 3.32
CA ARG A 45 28.42 -23.26 2.33
C ARG A 45 27.37 -23.69 1.31
N LYS A 46 26.14 -23.20 1.45
CA LYS A 46 25.17 -23.22 0.36
C LYS A 46 25.76 -22.31 -0.71
N GLU A 47 26.16 -22.88 -1.84
CA GLU A 47 26.35 -22.11 -3.06
C GLU A 47 25.11 -21.22 -3.23
N ALA A 48 25.35 -19.92 -3.29
CA ALA A 48 24.30 -18.94 -3.41
C ALA A 48 23.58 -19.22 -4.73
N ALA A 49 22.29 -19.57 -4.65
CA ALA A 49 21.43 -19.52 -5.81
C ALA A 49 21.63 -18.14 -6.49
N PRO A 50 21.75 -18.09 -7.82
CA PRO A 50 21.97 -16.83 -8.53
C PRO A 50 20.89 -15.84 -8.08
N ALA A 51 21.33 -14.66 -7.65
CA ALA A 51 20.41 -13.61 -7.24
C ALA A 51 19.44 -13.37 -8.42
N PRO A 52 18.12 -13.47 -8.20
CA PRO A 52 17.17 -13.18 -9.26
C PRO A 52 17.49 -11.77 -9.78
N GLU A 53 17.69 -11.66 -11.10
CA GLU A 53 17.85 -10.38 -11.78
C GLU A 53 16.75 -9.45 -11.28
N THR A 54 17.18 -8.44 -10.54
CA THR A 54 16.28 -7.54 -9.83
C THR A 54 15.74 -6.62 -10.89
N ALA A 55 14.60 -7.01 -11.50
CA ALA A 55 13.83 -6.11 -12.35
C ALA A 55 13.71 -4.77 -11.61
N PRO A 56 14.00 -3.63 -12.26
CA PRO A 56 14.10 -2.34 -11.58
C PRO A 56 12.77 -2.05 -10.88
N ALA A 57 12.80 -2.13 -9.54
CA ALA A 57 11.63 -2.15 -8.64
C ALA A 57 10.72 -0.90 -8.67
N ASN A 58 10.97 0.04 -9.59
CA ASN A 58 10.28 1.32 -9.70
C ASN A 58 9.68 1.60 -11.09
N GLN A 59 9.85 0.73 -12.09
CA GLN A 59 9.38 1.02 -13.46
C GLN A 59 7.93 0.61 -13.75
N LEU A 60 7.35 -0.28 -12.94
CA LEU A 60 6.19 -1.06 -13.42
C LEU A 60 4.88 -0.24 -13.56
N LEU A 61 4.78 0.91 -12.89
CA LEU A 61 3.58 1.77 -12.92
C LEU A 61 3.74 3.11 -13.63
N THR A 62 4.94 3.43 -14.11
CA THR A 62 5.25 4.75 -14.66
C THR A 62 4.71 4.95 -16.07
N ASP A 63 4.33 3.86 -16.73
CA ASP A 63 4.00 3.86 -18.16
C ASP A 63 2.48 3.89 -18.40
N VAL A 64 1.69 3.83 -17.32
CA VAL A 64 0.24 3.85 -17.37
C VAL A 64 -0.27 5.27 -17.19
N THR A 65 -1.23 5.66 -18.02
CA THR A 65 -2.02 6.88 -17.87
C THR A 65 -3.40 6.55 -17.34
N LEU A 66 -3.90 7.45 -16.49
CA LEU A 66 -5.20 7.32 -15.85
C LEU A 66 -6.00 8.61 -16.06
N GLN A 67 -7.07 8.51 -16.83
CA GLN A 67 -7.95 9.61 -17.18
C GLN A 67 -9.29 9.44 -16.47
N PHE A 68 -9.73 10.51 -15.81
CA PHE A 68 -11.03 10.55 -15.15
C PHE A 68 -12.07 11.17 -16.08
N ARG A 69 -13.09 10.39 -16.45
CA ARG A 69 -14.21 10.84 -17.28
C ARG A 69 -15.45 11.06 -16.40
N PRO A 70 -15.91 12.31 -16.21
CA PRO A 70 -17.10 12.57 -15.41
C PRO A 70 -18.34 12.07 -16.15
N GLY A 71 -19.33 11.62 -15.39
CA GLY A 71 -20.63 11.21 -15.92
C GLY A 71 -21.67 11.22 -14.81
N LYS A 72 -22.85 11.81 -15.07
CA LYS A 72 -23.90 12.04 -14.06
C LYS A 72 -24.34 10.76 -13.33
N ASN A 73 -24.33 9.62 -14.03
CA ASN A 73 -24.68 8.29 -13.50
C ASN A 73 -23.66 7.20 -13.84
N ASN A 74 -22.64 7.51 -14.65
CA ASN A 74 -21.67 6.56 -15.17
C ASN A 74 -20.28 7.21 -15.19
N PRO A 75 -19.72 7.63 -14.05
CA PRO A 75 -18.34 8.09 -14.03
C PRO A 75 -17.42 6.91 -14.35
N ALA A 76 -16.38 7.18 -15.14
CA ALA A 76 -15.46 6.15 -15.59
C ALA A 76 -14.02 6.61 -15.41
N ILE A 77 -13.14 5.63 -15.22
CA ILE A 77 -11.71 5.79 -15.41
C ILE A 77 -11.31 5.10 -16.69
N ILE A 78 -10.54 5.82 -17.51
CA ILE A 78 -9.89 5.28 -18.69
C ILE A 78 -8.43 5.03 -18.31
N ILE A 79 -7.98 3.81 -18.54
CA ILE A 79 -6.60 3.41 -18.27
C ILE A 79 -5.97 3.03 -19.60
N SER A 80 -4.78 3.56 -19.86
CA SER A 80 -4.06 3.23 -21.09
C SER A 80 -2.56 3.17 -20.87
N ARG A 81 -1.92 2.36 -21.71
CA ARG A 81 -0.46 2.23 -21.81
C ARG A 81 -0.08 2.49 -23.27
N PRO A 82 1.00 3.25 -23.56
CA PRO A 82 1.47 3.46 -24.93
C PRO A 82 1.65 2.14 -25.68
N GLY A 83 1.14 2.06 -26.91
CA GLY A 83 1.20 0.84 -27.73
C GLY A 83 0.24 -0.29 -27.33
N VAL A 84 -0.60 -0.08 -26.31
CA VAL A 84 -1.60 -1.07 -25.87
C VAL A 84 -3.01 -0.50 -25.96
N ARG A 85 -4.01 -1.37 -26.04
CA ARG A 85 -5.44 -1.02 -26.00
C ARG A 85 -5.79 -0.25 -24.73
N GLN A 86 -6.61 0.79 -24.89
CA GLN A 86 -7.21 1.52 -23.77
C GLN A 86 -8.41 0.75 -23.20
N ILE A 87 -8.59 0.78 -21.89
CA ILE A 87 -9.76 0.24 -21.21
C ILE A 87 -10.56 1.35 -20.53
N GLU A 88 -11.88 1.30 -20.65
CA GLU A 88 -12.79 2.18 -19.92
C GLU A 88 -13.54 1.36 -18.88
N ARG A 89 -13.52 1.82 -17.63
CA ARG A 89 -14.13 1.12 -16.50
C ARG A 89 -14.99 2.07 -15.69
N LYS A 90 -16.28 1.73 -15.62
CA LYS A 90 -17.25 2.45 -14.78
C LYS A 90 -16.96 2.18 -13.31
N LEU A 91 -17.01 3.24 -12.51
CA LEU A 91 -16.83 3.16 -11.07
C LEU A 91 -18.11 3.59 -10.34
N PRO A 92 -18.38 3.06 -9.15
CA PRO A 92 -19.36 3.67 -8.24
C PRO A 92 -18.99 5.14 -7.97
N GLN A 93 -19.99 6.02 -7.90
CA GLN A 93 -19.78 7.47 -7.72
C GLN A 93 -18.86 7.78 -6.53
N ALA A 94 -19.07 7.13 -5.39
CA ALA A 94 -18.25 7.33 -4.20
C ALA A 94 -16.77 6.94 -4.42
N GLU A 95 -16.50 5.81 -5.10
CA GLU A 95 -15.13 5.38 -5.40
C GLU A 95 -14.46 6.33 -6.39
N TYR A 96 -15.21 6.79 -7.40
CA TYR A 96 -14.76 7.77 -8.37
C TYR A 96 -14.40 9.10 -7.69
N ASP A 97 -15.29 9.64 -6.85
CA ASP A 97 -15.08 10.92 -6.17
C ASP A 97 -13.86 10.87 -5.25
N ILE A 98 -13.66 9.75 -4.55
CA ILE A 98 -12.50 9.55 -3.67
C ILE A 98 -11.21 9.50 -4.49
N LEU A 99 -11.17 8.71 -5.57
CA LEU A 99 -9.98 8.65 -6.44
C LEU A 99 -9.70 9.99 -7.13
N LEU A 100 -10.74 10.70 -7.58
CA LEU A 100 -10.59 12.02 -8.21
C LEU A 100 -10.04 13.06 -7.23
N ARG A 101 -10.59 13.13 -6.01
CA ARG A 101 -10.10 14.03 -4.95
C ARG A 101 -8.66 13.68 -4.55
N LEU A 102 -8.35 12.40 -4.44
CA LEU A 102 -7.01 11.91 -4.16
C LEU A 102 -6.02 12.33 -5.26
N ALA A 103 -6.39 12.12 -6.53
CA ALA A 103 -5.59 12.49 -7.68
C ALA A 103 -5.37 14.02 -7.76
N ARG A 104 -6.41 14.83 -7.47
CA ARG A 104 -6.30 16.29 -7.36
C ARG A 104 -5.35 16.71 -6.23
N ALA A 105 -5.49 16.12 -5.04
CA ALA A 105 -4.63 16.41 -3.90
C ALA A 105 -3.16 16.05 -4.17
N MET A 106 -2.91 14.93 -4.86
CA MET A 106 -1.55 14.52 -5.25
C MET A 106 -0.95 15.45 -6.29
N ARG A 107 -1.72 15.86 -7.32
CA ARG A 107 -1.26 16.82 -8.32
C ARG A 107 -0.91 18.17 -7.69
N ALA A 108 -1.67 18.62 -6.70
CA ALA A 108 -1.36 19.83 -5.94
C ALA A 108 -0.12 19.68 -5.04
N SER A 109 0.09 18.50 -4.45
CA SER A 109 1.22 18.19 -3.56
C SER A 109 2.55 18.00 -4.32
N GLY A 110 2.50 17.67 -5.62
CA GLY A 110 3.63 17.28 -6.47
C GLY A 110 4.72 18.32 -6.76
N ARG A 111 4.83 19.40 -5.98
CA ARG A 111 5.94 20.36 -6.05
C ARG A 111 6.56 20.57 -4.68
N ARG A 112 7.49 19.71 -4.28
CA ARG A 112 8.47 20.05 -3.24
C ARG A 112 9.82 20.31 -3.89
N ARG A 113 10.30 21.56 -3.81
CA ARG A 113 11.70 21.91 -4.15
C ARG A 113 12.60 20.98 -3.32
N ASN A 114 13.49 20.25 -3.98
CA ASN A 114 14.65 19.54 -3.39
C ASN A 114 14.50 18.08 -2.87
N SER A 115 13.66 17.21 -3.43
CA SER A 115 13.83 15.75 -3.23
C SER A 115 14.06 14.98 -4.53
N SER A 116 14.79 13.85 -4.47
CA SER A 116 14.92 12.89 -5.58
C SER A 116 13.57 12.26 -5.99
N MET A 117 12.49 12.57 -5.26
CA MET A 117 11.11 12.17 -5.53
C MET A 117 10.27 13.33 -6.11
N LYS A 118 10.91 14.26 -6.85
CA LYS A 118 10.32 15.47 -7.48
C LYS A 118 9.03 15.23 -8.29
N ASN A 119 8.75 13.99 -8.67
CA ASN A 119 7.60 13.64 -9.50
C ASN A 119 6.46 12.96 -8.72
N TRP A 120 6.55 12.81 -7.39
CA TRP A 120 5.53 12.10 -6.62
C TRP A 120 4.69 13.05 -5.77
N GLY A 121 3.36 12.98 -5.93
CA GLY A 121 2.40 13.66 -5.07
C GLY A 121 2.09 12.81 -3.84
N TRP A 122 2.27 13.38 -2.64
CA TRP A 122 2.04 12.68 -1.37
C TRP A 122 0.91 13.33 -0.59
N VAL A 123 0.09 12.51 0.08
CA VAL A 123 -1.03 12.95 0.91
C VAL A 123 -0.92 12.28 2.28
N ASP A 124 -1.00 13.03 3.37
CA ASP A 124 -0.99 12.42 4.70
C ASP A 124 -2.31 11.69 5.03
N ARG A 125 -2.26 10.80 6.03
CA ARG A 125 -3.43 10.02 6.47
C ARG A 125 -4.64 10.90 6.78
N ALA A 126 -4.45 12.02 7.48
CA ALA A 126 -5.55 12.88 7.90
C ALA A 126 -6.26 13.50 6.69
N THR A 127 -5.47 13.99 5.72
CA THR A 127 -5.98 14.52 4.45
C THR A 127 -6.70 13.44 3.66
N PHE A 128 -6.18 12.21 3.64
CA PHE A 128 -6.84 11.11 2.94
C PHE A 128 -8.14 10.68 3.65
N VAL A 129 -8.17 10.63 4.98
CA VAL A 129 -9.41 10.41 5.74
C VAL A 129 -10.44 11.51 5.44
N ALA A 130 -10.03 12.77 5.38
CA ALA A 130 -10.91 13.88 5.00
C ALA A 130 -11.44 13.75 3.56
N ILE A 131 -10.60 13.29 2.63
CA ILE A 131 -11.03 12.97 1.26
C ILE A 131 -12.12 11.90 1.25
N ILE A 132 -11.98 10.85 2.08
CA ILE A 132 -12.95 9.75 2.20
C ILE A 132 -14.23 10.21 2.89
N ALA A 133 -14.13 11.02 3.95
CA ALA A 133 -15.27 11.60 4.65
C ALA A 133 -16.09 12.54 3.75
N GLY A 134 -15.49 13.05 2.67
CA GLY A 134 -16.21 13.82 1.66
C GLY A 134 -16.72 15.15 2.22
N LYS A 135 -17.97 15.51 1.90
CA LYS A 135 -18.64 16.72 2.46
C LYS A 135 -19.46 16.41 3.73
N SER A 136 -19.62 15.14 4.11
CA SER A 136 -20.58 14.70 5.13
C SER A 136 -20.05 14.74 6.57
N LYS A 137 -18.85 15.30 6.82
CA LYS A 137 -18.24 15.53 8.15
C LYS A 137 -18.19 14.33 9.10
N SER A 138 -18.50 13.10 8.67
CA SER A 138 -18.44 11.90 9.51
C SER A 138 -17.03 11.28 9.53
N GLU A 139 -16.05 12.07 9.98
CA GLU A 139 -14.65 11.66 10.05
C GLU A 139 -14.42 10.40 10.89
N GLY A 140 -15.24 10.18 11.93
CA GLY A 140 -15.20 8.96 12.75
C GLY A 140 -15.45 7.68 11.94
N ASN A 141 -16.47 7.69 11.08
CA ASN A 141 -16.76 6.56 10.18
C ASN A 141 -15.68 6.42 9.11
N ALA A 142 -15.23 7.54 8.51
CA ALA A 142 -14.18 7.50 7.49
C ALA A 142 -12.87 6.90 8.01
N THR A 143 -12.51 7.16 9.28
CA THR A 143 -11.32 6.59 9.92
C THR A 143 -11.45 5.08 10.10
N ALA A 144 -12.63 4.59 10.51
CA ALA A 144 -12.91 3.16 10.65
C ALA A 144 -12.88 2.41 9.30
N TYR A 145 -13.41 3.02 8.24
CA TYR A 145 -13.45 2.42 6.90
C TYR A 145 -12.17 2.61 6.08
N PHE A 146 -11.23 3.45 6.55
CA PHE A 146 -10.02 3.83 5.83
C PHE A 146 -9.23 2.63 5.27
N GLY A 147 -8.93 1.64 6.12
CA GLY A 147 -8.15 0.47 5.72
C GLY A 147 -8.87 -0.39 4.69
N THR A 148 -10.15 -0.66 4.91
CA THR A 148 -10.99 -1.47 4.02
C THR A 148 -11.14 -0.81 2.65
N LEU A 149 -11.36 0.50 2.62
CA LEU A 149 -11.51 1.25 1.39
C LEU A 149 -10.20 1.30 0.60
N ILE A 150 -9.05 1.55 1.25
CA ILE A 150 -7.74 1.49 0.58
C ILE A 150 -7.51 0.11 -0.03
N LEU A 151 -7.81 -0.96 0.71
CA LEU A 151 -7.65 -2.31 0.20
C LEU A 151 -8.50 -2.55 -1.05
N ARG A 152 -9.76 -2.08 -1.05
CA ARG A 152 -10.67 -2.18 -2.20
C ARG A 152 -10.15 -1.39 -3.41
N LEU A 153 -9.76 -0.13 -3.20
CA LEU A 153 -9.22 0.74 -4.25
C LEU A 153 -7.93 0.14 -4.85
N ARG A 154 -7.02 -0.36 -4.01
CA ARG A 154 -5.80 -1.06 -4.46
C ARG A 154 -6.15 -2.25 -5.34
N ARG A 155 -6.98 -3.19 -4.86
CA ARG A 155 -7.36 -4.39 -5.63
C ARG A 155 -7.95 -4.05 -6.99
N ARG A 156 -8.83 -3.05 -7.02
CA ARG A 156 -9.46 -2.60 -8.26
C ARG A 156 -8.43 -2.03 -9.23
N LEU A 157 -7.62 -1.08 -8.79
CA LEU A 157 -6.57 -0.48 -9.63
C LEU A 157 -5.53 -1.51 -10.09
N VAL A 158 -5.18 -2.53 -9.28
CA VAL A 158 -4.30 -3.64 -9.71
C VAL A 158 -4.90 -4.33 -10.92
N SER A 159 -6.16 -4.77 -10.80
CA SER A 159 -6.87 -5.47 -11.88
C SER A 159 -6.85 -4.67 -13.17
N LEU A 160 -7.15 -3.37 -13.08
CA LEU A 160 -7.24 -2.53 -14.27
C LEU A 160 -5.89 -2.25 -14.92
N ILE A 161 -4.83 -2.12 -14.12
CA ILE A 161 -3.48 -1.95 -14.63
C ILE A 161 -2.99 -3.24 -15.32
N GLN A 162 -3.25 -4.40 -14.72
CA GLN A 162 -2.91 -5.69 -15.31
C GLN A 162 -3.69 -5.95 -16.61
N GLU A 163 -4.94 -5.49 -16.71
CA GLU A 163 -5.74 -5.59 -17.93
C GLU A 163 -5.14 -4.85 -19.14
N VAL A 164 -4.37 -3.77 -18.93
CA VAL A 164 -3.63 -3.07 -20.00
C VAL A 164 -2.18 -3.57 -20.14
N GLY A 165 -1.87 -4.73 -19.58
CA GLY A 165 -0.53 -5.31 -19.58
C GLY A 165 0.47 -4.50 -18.75
N GLY A 166 0.01 -3.67 -17.82
CA GLY A 166 0.86 -3.01 -16.85
C GLY A 166 1.23 -3.98 -15.73
N GLU A 167 2.47 -3.94 -15.29
CA GLU A 167 2.91 -4.72 -14.15
C GLU A 167 2.77 -3.90 -12.88
N VAL A 168 2.34 -4.52 -11.78
CA VAL A 168 2.19 -3.78 -10.54
C VAL A 168 2.25 -4.65 -9.31
N GLU A 169 3.03 -4.20 -8.34
CA GLU A 169 2.94 -4.71 -6.99
C GLU A 169 1.69 -4.14 -6.28
N PRO A 170 0.74 -4.98 -5.83
CA PRO A 170 -0.50 -4.52 -5.19
C PRO A 170 -0.29 -3.62 -3.97
N ARG A 171 0.84 -3.81 -3.27
CA ARG A 171 1.21 -3.02 -2.10
C ARG A 171 1.60 -1.58 -2.44
N ARG A 172 1.99 -1.31 -3.70
CA ARG A 172 2.51 -0.02 -4.14
C ARG A 172 1.46 0.90 -4.76
N ILE A 173 0.31 0.42 -5.25
CA ILE A 173 -0.69 1.28 -5.92
C ILE A 173 -1.17 2.45 -5.06
N ILE A 174 -1.27 2.22 -3.75
CA ILE A 174 -1.44 3.28 -2.75
C ILE A 174 -0.35 3.08 -1.70
N ASP A 175 0.86 3.55 -1.95
CA ASP A 175 2.03 3.25 -1.13
C ASP A 175 2.08 4.13 0.13
N ASN A 176 2.44 3.54 1.28
CA ASN A 176 2.75 4.30 2.50
C ASN A 176 4.27 4.50 2.57
N GLY A 177 4.75 5.49 1.82
CA GLY A 177 6.17 5.62 1.48
C GLY A 177 6.81 6.87 2.04
N ALA A 178 6.56 7.22 3.31
CA ALA A 178 7.18 8.40 3.90
C ALA A 178 8.71 8.35 3.72
N PRO A 179 9.36 9.39 3.17
CA PRO A 179 10.80 9.49 3.22
C PRO A 179 11.20 9.51 4.69
N SER A 180 12.14 8.63 5.07
CA SER A 180 12.54 8.34 6.46
C SER A 180 12.88 9.58 7.30
N SER A 181 13.12 10.73 6.67
CA SER A 181 13.46 12.01 7.28
C SER A 181 12.27 12.93 7.62
N ILE A 182 11.08 12.72 7.07
CA ILE A 182 9.91 13.59 7.33
C ILE A 182 8.95 12.84 8.26
N LYS A 183 9.17 12.98 9.58
CA LYS A 183 8.29 12.66 10.73
C LYS A 183 7.24 11.57 10.45
N LYS A 184 7.36 10.36 11.06
CA LYS A 184 6.37 9.29 11.39
C LYS A 184 4.89 9.40 10.91
N ARG A 185 4.60 10.06 9.79
CA ARG A 185 3.28 10.34 9.25
C ARG A 185 3.12 9.36 8.11
N SER A 186 2.06 8.57 8.16
CA SER A 186 1.73 7.71 7.03
C SER A 186 1.39 8.60 5.84
N LEU A 187 2.28 8.63 4.85
CA LEU A 187 2.15 9.39 3.61
C LEU A 187 1.76 8.43 2.51
N TYR A 188 0.59 8.69 1.92
CA TYR A 188 0.00 7.89 0.86
C TYR A 188 0.26 8.55 -0.49
N ARG A 189 0.66 7.76 -1.48
CA ARG A 189 0.73 8.16 -2.91
C ARG A 189 -0.01 7.16 -3.78
N LEU A 190 -0.57 7.62 -4.90
CA LEU A 190 -0.85 6.74 -6.02
C LEU A 190 0.50 6.45 -6.68
N SER A 191 0.77 5.19 -7.00
CA SER A 191 1.99 4.87 -7.75
C SER A 191 1.87 5.14 -9.25
N ILE A 192 1.04 6.11 -9.65
CA ILE A 192 0.97 6.67 -11.00
C ILE A 192 1.53 8.09 -10.91
N TYR A 193 2.42 8.46 -11.85
CA TYR A 193 2.96 9.81 -11.85
C TYR A 193 1.83 10.86 -12.02
N PRO A 194 1.86 11.99 -11.29
CA PRO A 194 0.88 13.06 -11.44
C PRO A 194 0.74 13.56 -12.88
N ASN A 195 1.83 13.51 -13.68
CA ASN A 195 1.81 13.88 -15.09
C ASN A 195 1.01 12.90 -15.98
N ASN A 196 0.84 11.67 -15.52
CA ASN A 196 0.04 10.65 -16.19
C ASN A 196 -1.42 10.65 -15.73
N LEU A 197 -1.81 11.60 -14.87
CA LEU A 197 -3.19 11.77 -14.40
C LEU A 197 -3.89 12.85 -15.22
N THR A 198 -4.89 12.46 -16.01
CA THR A 198 -5.75 13.38 -16.75
C THR A 198 -7.01 13.63 -15.92
N LEU A 199 -7.12 14.84 -15.37
CA LEU A 199 -8.21 15.25 -14.49
C LEU A 199 -9.22 16.10 -15.26
N PRO A 200 -10.53 15.95 -15.02
CA PRO A 200 -11.53 16.89 -15.52
C PRO A 200 -11.33 18.26 -14.85
N ALA A 201 -11.67 19.30 -15.62
CA ALA A 201 -11.66 20.69 -15.18
C ALA A 201 -12.41 20.91 -13.85
#